data_AF-A0A9N8W630-F1
#
_entry.id   AF-A0A9N8W630-F1
#
_cell.length_a   1.000
_cell.length_b   1.000
_cell.length_c   1.000
_cell.angle_alpha   90.00
_cell.angle_beta   90.00
_cell.angle_gamma   90.00
#
_symmetry.space_group_name_H-M   'P 1'
#
loop_
_entity.id
_entity.type
_entity.pdbx_description
1 polymer ?
#
loop_
_entity_poly.entity_id
_entity_poly.type
_entity_poly.pdbx_seq_one_letter_code
_entity_poly.pdbx_strand_id
1 'polypeptide(L)'
;MASDGQSVDLPSNIIDLLNDNQYVPESRADFLEVLQDVQAGQSITLPNLGQQPKHFGKGYQGRAFFVTQQMVDMWQTLSTDQQQPCSIKCVLSGPMGVGKSYLALFLAAKAYSENWPVLYIADAGKLDQPTEENSSIEICHRFLSLNKDILTAAELKKLVEHEDRSKPLVVSCAATIFGDILQRTNRKTLLVVDEHGALFDNDPPAPVQLPILKPLMTLTYWGEHIAGARVVLTGITHAKFERKYLKSGMQDWIVFVGPLSEDVFSKLLELHPLLGKLTIAPKVKQITNCIPRELMHLHKRITKSNGTYIRENKINDSLTYFREARRNEFLKQARNYVQTLDHGFFVDYRKALSNMFLRQADIESTVDFDWQFLDTGLVYRFKDKYNYVMFKPLCPAALDALLEVYKTFPLPSDISVASIKSGQLTSDEFEETLFRQLLKYGAKGIAFKATDLNGTKITDVHIQFKHFYFLEKGELAPGSQHAQSLIHGFVHYPRFDFMLGRMFIQLSLSRFDKHNTDSAMIDLAFAPYYANDPRNQIEIYLDTMFGPGHKAEFTQGHFIVTQNGHPVPDFRIVYIRGKPGIPRHHGLVKRYSDVAFINYEEIKTKLFGDFLK
;
A
#
# COMPACT_ATOMS: atom_id res chain seq x y z
N MET A 1 -13.81 -37.28 -28.10
CA MET A 1 -12.42 -37.31 -28.61
C MET A 1 -11.60 -36.39 -27.74
N ALA A 2 -10.45 -36.85 -27.25
CA ALA A 2 -9.52 -36.06 -26.46
C ALA A 2 -8.59 -35.21 -27.35
N SER A 3 -7.75 -34.35 -26.77
CA SER A 3 -6.87 -33.43 -27.51
C SER A 3 -5.81 -34.13 -28.38
N ASP A 4 -5.42 -35.35 -28.01
CA ASP A 4 -4.49 -36.21 -28.74
C ASP A 4 -5.18 -37.08 -29.82
N GLY A 5 -6.46 -36.85 -30.08
CA GLY A 5 -7.23 -37.57 -31.09
C GLY A 5 -7.60 -39.00 -30.69
N GLN A 6 -7.43 -39.39 -29.42
CA GLN A 6 -7.89 -40.71 -28.95
C GLN A 6 -9.32 -40.64 -28.38
N SER A 7 -10.04 -41.76 -28.49
CA SER A 7 -11.35 -41.92 -27.84
C SER A 7 -11.18 -42.39 -26.39
N VAL A 8 -12.00 -41.87 -25.48
CA VAL A 8 -12.02 -42.23 -24.07
C VAL A 8 -13.46 -42.50 -23.68
N ASP A 9 -13.68 -43.62 -22.99
CA ASP A 9 -14.95 -43.91 -22.35
C ASP A 9 -15.01 -43.21 -20.99
N LEU A 10 -16.01 -42.37 -20.79
CA LEU A 10 -16.17 -41.54 -19.59
C LEU A 10 -17.55 -41.77 -18.97
N PRO A 11 -17.66 -41.79 -17.65
CA PRO A 11 -18.96 -41.83 -16.96
C PRO A 11 -19.86 -40.65 -17.35
N SER A 12 -21.18 -40.89 -17.38
CA SER A 12 -22.17 -39.92 -17.88
C SER A 12 -22.12 -38.58 -17.15
N ASN A 13 -21.92 -38.58 -15.84
CA ASN A 13 -21.77 -37.35 -15.05
C ASN A 13 -20.56 -36.50 -15.46
N ILE A 14 -19.45 -37.10 -15.90
CA ILE A 14 -18.29 -36.36 -16.41
C ILE A 14 -18.55 -35.84 -17.83
N ILE A 15 -19.26 -36.63 -18.65
CA ILE A 15 -19.70 -36.18 -19.98
C ILE A 15 -20.63 -34.99 -19.87
N ASP A 16 -21.58 -35.01 -18.92
CA ASP A 16 -22.51 -33.91 -18.69
C ASP A 16 -21.75 -32.63 -18.32
N LEU A 17 -20.74 -32.71 -17.44
CA LEU A 17 -19.88 -31.57 -17.08
C LEU A 17 -19.03 -31.05 -18.26
N LEU A 18 -18.60 -31.91 -19.17
CA LEU A 18 -17.83 -31.52 -20.37
C LEU A 18 -18.70 -30.80 -21.42
N ASN A 19 -19.98 -31.16 -21.47
CA ASN A 19 -20.97 -30.62 -22.40
C ASN A 19 -21.70 -29.39 -21.87
N ASP A 20 -21.59 -29.10 -20.57
CA ASP A 20 -22.11 -27.87 -19.97
C ASP A 20 -21.35 -26.64 -20.52
N ASN A 21 -22.10 -25.55 -20.71
CA ASN A 21 -21.61 -24.29 -21.28
C ASN A 21 -21.43 -23.16 -20.25
N GLN A 22 -21.67 -23.42 -18.96
CA GLN A 22 -21.68 -22.38 -17.92
C GLN A 22 -20.34 -21.64 -17.78
N TYR A 23 -19.22 -22.36 -17.84
CA TYR A 23 -17.87 -21.81 -17.63
C TYR A 23 -16.97 -21.91 -18.86
N VAL A 24 -17.57 -22.00 -20.05
CA VAL A 24 -16.81 -22.14 -21.30
C VAL A 24 -16.09 -20.83 -21.64
N PRO A 25 -14.75 -20.85 -21.80
CA PRO A 25 -14.00 -19.68 -22.24
C PRO A 25 -14.13 -19.46 -23.76
N GLU A 26 -13.82 -18.24 -24.20
CA GLU A 26 -13.46 -17.96 -25.60
C GLU A 26 -12.14 -18.69 -25.97
N SER A 27 -11.83 -18.80 -27.26
CA SER A 27 -10.78 -19.71 -27.71
C SER A 27 -9.38 -19.27 -27.25
N ARG A 28 -8.47 -20.22 -27.01
CA ARG A 28 -7.06 -19.90 -26.67
C ARG A 28 -6.38 -19.02 -27.71
N ALA A 29 -6.77 -19.14 -28.98
CA ALA A 29 -6.24 -18.31 -30.05
C ALA A 29 -6.61 -16.84 -29.86
N ASP A 30 -7.86 -16.55 -29.47
CA ASP A 30 -8.32 -15.18 -29.18
C ASP A 30 -7.53 -14.57 -28.01
N PHE A 31 -7.25 -15.37 -26.98
CA PHE A 31 -6.40 -14.92 -25.87
C PHE A 31 -4.95 -14.71 -26.29
N LEU A 32 -4.38 -15.62 -27.09
CA LEU A 32 -3.00 -15.51 -27.58
C LEU A 32 -2.82 -14.24 -28.42
N GLU A 33 -3.75 -13.94 -29.32
CA GLU A 33 -3.73 -12.74 -30.16
C GLU A 33 -3.62 -11.45 -29.33
N VAL A 34 -4.37 -11.38 -28.22
CA VAL A 34 -4.41 -10.19 -27.36
C VAL A 34 -3.23 -10.16 -26.36
N LEU A 35 -2.66 -11.30 -25.97
CA LEU A 35 -1.72 -11.40 -24.87
C LEU A 35 -0.26 -11.63 -25.27
N GLN A 36 0.06 -12.12 -26.47
CA GLN A 36 1.40 -12.62 -26.81
C GLN A 36 2.54 -11.63 -26.50
N ASP A 37 2.37 -10.34 -26.82
CA ASP A 37 3.40 -9.30 -26.64
C ASP A 37 2.95 -8.13 -25.74
N VAL A 38 1.97 -8.39 -24.88
CA VAL A 38 1.36 -7.33 -24.08
C VAL A 38 2.35 -6.69 -23.10
N GLN A 39 2.43 -5.36 -23.11
CA GLN A 39 3.34 -4.55 -22.29
C GLN A 39 2.60 -3.82 -21.17
N ALA A 40 3.34 -3.45 -20.12
CA ALA A 40 2.82 -2.61 -19.06
C ALA A 40 2.29 -1.28 -19.61
N GLY A 41 1.13 -0.87 -19.09
CA GLY A 41 0.41 0.32 -19.54
C GLY A 41 -0.43 0.14 -20.80
N GLN A 42 -0.46 -1.02 -21.45
CA GLN A 42 -1.37 -1.23 -22.58
C GLN A 42 -2.81 -1.43 -22.10
N SER A 43 -3.77 -0.93 -22.90
CA SER A 43 -5.19 -1.18 -22.74
C SER A 43 -5.61 -2.24 -23.74
N ILE A 44 -6.24 -3.32 -23.27
CA ILE A 44 -6.69 -4.45 -24.08
C ILE A 44 -8.17 -4.74 -23.77
N THR A 45 -8.82 -5.45 -24.68
CA THR A 45 -10.12 -6.08 -24.39
C THR A 45 -9.86 -7.56 -24.15
N LEU A 46 -9.91 -7.99 -22.90
CA LEU A 46 -9.64 -9.37 -22.56
C LEU A 46 -10.83 -10.26 -22.99
N PRO A 47 -10.61 -11.36 -23.72
CA PRO A 47 -11.66 -12.34 -24.00
C PRO A 47 -12.21 -12.95 -22.71
N ASN A 48 -13.42 -13.52 -22.78
CA ASN A 48 -14.09 -14.10 -21.63
C ASN A 48 -13.49 -15.47 -21.26
N LEU A 49 -12.95 -15.59 -20.04
CA LEU A 49 -12.35 -16.83 -19.53
C LEU A 49 -13.41 -17.78 -18.92
N GLY A 50 -14.68 -17.64 -19.33
CA GLY A 50 -15.84 -18.34 -18.75
C GLY A 50 -16.27 -17.84 -17.37
N GLN A 51 -15.41 -17.09 -16.68
CA GLN A 51 -15.65 -16.51 -15.36
C GLN A 51 -14.98 -15.14 -15.27
N GLN A 52 -15.52 -14.27 -14.41
CA GLN A 52 -15.04 -12.90 -14.26
C GLN A 52 -15.00 -12.47 -12.78
N PRO A 53 -14.01 -11.66 -12.37
CA PRO A 53 -13.98 -11.05 -11.05
C PRO A 53 -15.26 -10.31 -10.69
N LYS A 54 -15.53 -10.20 -9.39
CA LYS A 54 -16.59 -9.32 -8.87
C LYS A 54 -16.38 -7.90 -9.41
N HIS A 55 -17.44 -7.33 -9.98
CA HIS A 55 -17.45 -5.98 -10.57
C HIS A 55 -16.63 -5.79 -11.85
N PHE A 56 -16.11 -6.84 -12.48
CA PHE A 56 -15.53 -6.72 -13.82
C PHE A 56 -16.56 -6.14 -14.81
N GLY A 57 -16.11 -5.27 -15.72
CA GLY A 57 -16.99 -4.61 -16.67
C GLY A 57 -17.88 -3.50 -16.10
N LYS A 58 -17.89 -3.27 -14.78
CA LYS A 58 -18.72 -2.24 -14.14
C LYS A 58 -18.01 -0.90 -14.10
N GLY A 59 -18.75 0.18 -14.37
CA GLY A 59 -18.23 1.55 -14.34
C GLY A 59 -17.96 2.11 -15.73
N TYR A 60 -17.32 3.28 -15.77
CA TYR A 60 -17.11 4.02 -17.02
C TYR A 60 -16.08 3.35 -17.96
N GLN A 61 -15.16 2.55 -17.42
CA GLN A 61 -14.12 1.86 -18.19
C GLN A 61 -14.66 0.65 -18.98
N GLY A 62 -15.86 0.17 -18.66
CA GLY A 62 -16.44 -1.02 -19.28
C GLY A 62 -15.49 -2.22 -19.20
N ARG A 63 -15.30 -2.91 -20.33
CA ARG A 63 -14.42 -4.09 -20.46
C ARG A 63 -12.96 -3.75 -20.79
N ALA A 64 -12.57 -2.48 -20.81
CA ALA A 64 -11.17 -2.10 -20.99
C ALA A 64 -10.33 -2.64 -19.82
N PHE A 65 -9.30 -3.42 -20.15
CA PHE A 65 -8.37 -4.03 -19.21
C PHE A 65 -7.00 -3.38 -19.35
N PHE A 66 -6.44 -2.88 -18.25
CA PHE A 66 -5.12 -2.23 -18.27
C PHE A 66 -4.07 -3.15 -17.67
N VAL A 67 -3.05 -3.47 -18.46
CA VAL A 67 -1.93 -4.29 -18.01
C VAL A 67 -0.98 -3.45 -17.15
N THR A 68 -0.65 -3.94 -15.96
CA THR A 68 0.27 -3.26 -15.03
C THR A 68 1.68 -3.86 -15.13
N GLN A 69 2.69 -3.12 -14.67
CA GLN A 69 4.05 -3.67 -14.57
C GLN A 69 4.07 -4.90 -13.64
N GLN A 70 3.38 -4.84 -12.51
CA GLN A 70 3.29 -5.97 -11.58
C GLN A 70 2.66 -7.22 -12.22
N MET A 71 1.68 -7.07 -13.12
CA MET A 71 1.13 -8.19 -13.89
C MET A 71 2.19 -8.86 -14.76
N VAL A 72 2.98 -8.06 -15.48
CA VAL A 72 4.07 -8.55 -16.34
C VAL A 72 5.17 -9.22 -15.51
N ASP A 73 5.63 -8.58 -14.44
CA ASP A 73 6.70 -9.10 -13.57
C ASP A 73 6.29 -10.43 -12.92
N MET A 74 5.04 -10.52 -12.46
CA MET A 74 4.51 -11.75 -11.90
C MET A 74 4.40 -12.85 -12.95
N TRP A 75 3.94 -12.53 -14.17
CA TRP A 75 3.89 -13.52 -15.24
C TRP A 75 5.28 -14.05 -15.57
N GLN A 76 6.28 -13.17 -15.69
CA GLN A 76 7.68 -13.58 -15.89
C GLN A 76 8.18 -14.50 -14.78
N THR A 77 7.83 -14.18 -13.53
CA THR A 77 8.19 -15.03 -12.37
C THR A 77 7.56 -16.42 -12.48
N LEU A 78 6.27 -16.51 -12.86
CA LEU A 78 5.57 -17.79 -12.97
C LEU A 78 6.03 -18.60 -14.20
N SER A 79 6.31 -17.95 -15.32
CA SER A 79 6.64 -18.59 -16.59
C SER A 79 8.10 -19.01 -16.72
N THR A 80 9.02 -18.40 -15.95
CA THR A 80 10.45 -18.72 -16.03
C THR A 80 10.73 -20.14 -15.50
N ASP A 81 11.52 -20.89 -16.26
CA ASP A 81 12.11 -22.15 -15.79
C ASP A 81 13.28 -21.84 -14.86
N GLN A 82 13.12 -22.17 -13.58
CA GLN A 82 14.16 -21.92 -12.58
C GLN A 82 15.32 -22.90 -12.73
N GLN A 83 16.54 -22.44 -12.43
CA GLN A 83 17.75 -23.28 -12.41
C GLN A 83 17.61 -24.46 -11.43
N GLN A 84 16.92 -24.25 -10.31
CA GLN A 84 16.45 -25.29 -9.42
C GLN A 84 14.92 -25.37 -9.54
N PRO A 85 14.38 -26.36 -10.25
CA PRO A 85 12.95 -26.42 -10.53
C PRO A 85 12.15 -26.60 -9.24
N CYS A 86 11.37 -25.60 -8.85
CA CYS A 86 10.47 -25.69 -7.71
C CYS A 86 9.05 -25.16 -7.99
N SER A 87 8.09 -25.55 -7.16
CA SER A 87 6.74 -24.97 -7.21
C SER A 87 6.71 -23.53 -6.70
N ILE A 88 5.97 -22.67 -7.38
CA ILE A 88 5.83 -21.25 -7.00
C ILE A 88 4.44 -21.04 -6.39
N LYS A 89 4.41 -20.39 -5.22
CA LYS A 89 3.17 -20.01 -4.53
C LYS A 89 3.18 -18.52 -4.30
N CYS A 90 2.07 -17.87 -4.62
CA CYS A 90 1.88 -16.46 -4.43
C CYS A 90 0.56 -16.21 -3.69
N VAL A 91 0.63 -15.43 -2.62
CA VAL A 91 -0.52 -14.91 -1.91
C VAL A 91 -0.58 -13.41 -2.18
N LEU A 92 -1.52 -12.99 -3.03
CA LEU A 92 -1.71 -11.59 -3.37
C LEU A 92 -2.40 -10.88 -2.20
N SER A 93 -1.66 -9.98 -1.57
CA SER A 93 -2.08 -9.27 -0.37
C SER A 93 -2.24 -7.79 -0.63
N GLY A 94 -3.26 -7.18 -0.05
CA GLY A 94 -3.46 -5.73 -0.13
C GLY A 94 -4.90 -5.34 0.16
N PRO A 95 -5.19 -4.04 0.32
CA PRO A 95 -6.54 -3.57 0.58
C PRO A 95 -7.54 -3.97 -0.50
N MET A 96 -8.83 -3.94 -0.17
CA MET A 96 -9.90 -4.21 -1.12
C MET A 96 -9.82 -3.24 -2.32
N GLY A 97 -9.94 -3.73 -3.56
CA GLY A 97 -10.08 -2.87 -4.74
C GLY A 97 -8.82 -2.11 -5.18
N VAL A 98 -7.64 -2.58 -4.79
CA VAL A 98 -6.33 -2.17 -5.35
C VAL A 98 -6.01 -2.85 -6.69
N GLY A 99 -6.78 -3.86 -7.10
CA GLY A 99 -6.61 -4.54 -8.40
C GLY A 99 -6.18 -6.02 -8.34
N LYS A 100 -6.16 -6.64 -7.16
CA LYS A 100 -5.73 -8.05 -6.98
C LYS A 100 -6.47 -9.05 -7.88
N SER A 101 -7.79 -8.91 -7.98
CA SER A 101 -8.62 -9.78 -8.82
C SER A 101 -8.36 -9.62 -10.31
N TYR A 102 -8.00 -8.40 -10.75
CA TYR A 102 -7.61 -8.16 -12.15
C TYR A 102 -6.23 -8.78 -12.43
N LEU A 103 -5.31 -8.70 -11.48
CA LEU A 103 -4.01 -9.37 -11.55
C LEU A 103 -4.17 -10.90 -11.60
N ALA A 104 -5.03 -11.48 -10.77
CA ALA A 104 -5.36 -12.90 -10.80
C ALA A 104 -5.96 -13.33 -12.15
N LEU A 105 -6.92 -12.56 -12.69
CA LEU A 105 -7.51 -12.81 -14.01
C LEU A 105 -6.46 -12.76 -15.13
N PHE A 106 -5.54 -11.78 -15.11
CA PHE A 106 -4.46 -11.68 -16.09
C PHE A 106 -3.57 -12.92 -16.10
N LEU A 107 -3.16 -13.40 -14.93
CA LEU A 107 -2.29 -14.58 -14.81
C LEU A 107 -3.00 -15.85 -15.30
N ALA A 108 -4.29 -16.01 -14.96
CA ALA A 108 -5.10 -17.12 -15.46
C ALA A 108 -5.26 -17.09 -16.98
N ALA A 109 -5.52 -15.91 -17.56
CA ALA A 109 -5.67 -15.72 -19.00
C ALA A 109 -4.36 -15.99 -19.76
N LYS A 110 -3.21 -15.54 -19.22
CA LYS A 110 -1.88 -15.83 -19.78
C LYS A 110 -1.56 -17.32 -19.81
N ALA A 111 -1.76 -18.01 -18.68
CA ALA A 111 -1.56 -19.46 -18.63
C ALA A 111 -2.52 -20.21 -19.57
N TYR A 112 -3.76 -19.74 -19.70
CA TYR A 112 -4.72 -20.28 -20.65
C TYR A 112 -4.25 -20.09 -22.11
N SER A 113 -3.77 -18.90 -22.49
CA SER A 113 -3.25 -18.67 -23.86
C SER A 113 -2.03 -19.54 -24.20
N GLU A 114 -1.22 -19.91 -23.21
CA GLU A 114 0.00 -20.71 -23.40
C GLU A 114 -0.20 -22.22 -23.24
N ASN A 115 -1.45 -22.70 -23.28
CA ASN A 115 -1.80 -24.13 -23.19
C ASN A 115 -1.43 -24.81 -21.86
N TRP A 116 -1.33 -24.06 -20.77
CA TRP A 116 -1.18 -24.64 -19.44
C TRP A 116 -2.53 -25.18 -18.96
N PRO A 117 -2.55 -26.29 -18.20
CA PRO A 117 -3.72 -26.68 -17.41
C PRO A 117 -3.99 -25.61 -16.35
N VAL A 118 -5.18 -25.02 -16.39
CA VAL A 118 -5.58 -23.93 -15.49
C VAL A 118 -6.83 -24.30 -14.70
N LEU A 119 -6.79 -24.11 -13.39
CA LEU A 119 -8.00 -24.03 -12.56
C LEU A 119 -8.15 -22.58 -12.08
N TYR A 120 -9.07 -21.84 -12.69
CA TYR A 120 -9.42 -20.49 -12.26
C TYR A 120 -10.79 -20.47 -11.57
N ILE A 121 -10.82 -19.89 -10.37
CA ILE A 121 -12.01 -19.75 -9.54
C ILE A 121 -12.14 -18.27 -9.19
N ALA A 122 -13.05 -17.56 -9.85
CA ALA A 122 -13.21 -16.11 -9.68
C ALA A 122 -13.87 -15.70 -8.35
N ASP A 123 -14.55 -16.63 -7.68
CA ASP A 123 -15.19 -16.43 -6.38
C ASP A 123 -15.12 -17.70 -5.55
N ALA A 124 -14.14 -17.78 -4.64
CA ALA A 124 -13.93 -18.96 -3.81
C ALA A 124 -15.13 -19.29 -2.90
N GLY A 125 -16.00 -18.31 -2.59
CA GLY A 125 -17.23 -18.56 -1.85
C GLY A 125 -18.17 -19.54 -2.55
N LYS A 126 -18.00 -19.78 -3.86
CA LYS A 126 -18.72 -20.83 -4.59
C LYS A 126 -18.29 -22.24 -4.23
N LEU A 127 -17.14 -22.42 -3.59
CA LEU A 127 -16.67 -23.72 -3.12
C LEU A 127 -17.15 -24.06 -1.72
N ASP A 128 -17.59 -23.08 -0.92
CA ASP A 128 -18.18 -23.32 0.40
C ASP A 128 -19.61 -23.84 0.24
N GLN A 129 -19.73 -25.15 -0.03
CA GLN A 129 -21.01 -25.82 -0.28
C GLN A 129 -21.41 -26.72 0.89
N PRO A 130 -22.71 -27.08 1.02
CA PRO A 130 -23.18 -27.94 2.10
C PRO A 130 -22.53 -29.33 2.14
N THR A 131 -21.97 -29.82 1.02
CA THR A 131 -21.36 -31.15 0.91
C THR A 131 -20.05 -31.11 0.14
N GLU A 132 -19.19 -32.11 0.42
CA GLU A 132 -17.93 -32.34 -0.31
C GLU A 132 -18.20 -32.60 -1.80
N GLU A 133 -19.30 -33.29 -2.12
CA GLU A 133 -19.74 -33.57 -3.49
C GLU A 133 -20.04 -32.29 -4.27
N ASN A 134 -20.86 -31.38 -3.73
CA ASN A 134 -21.21 -30.13 -4.39
C ASN A 134 -19.97 -29.25 -4.64
N SER A 135 -19.06 -29.20 -3.67
CA SER A 135 -17.78 -28.48 -3.81
C SER A 135 -16.92 -29.08 -4.93
N SER A 136 -16.91 -30.41 -5.02
CA SER A 136 -16.15 -31.16 -6.02
C SER A 136 -16.73 -30.99 -7.43
N ILE A 137 -18.06 -30.87 -7.57
CA ILE A 137 -18.72 -30.53 -8.83
C ILE A 137 -18.25 -29.16 -9.31
N GLU A 138 -18.21 -28.13 -8.44
CA GLU A 138 -17.77 -26.79 -8.82
C GLU A 138 -16.30 -26.77 -9.30
N ILE A 139 -15.44 -27.57 -8.69
CA ILE A 139 -14.03 -27.76 -9.09
C ILE A 139 -13.94 -28.46 -10.45
N CYS A 140 -14.59 -29.62 -10.59
CA CYS A 140 -14.56 -30.41 -11.82
C CYS A 140 -15.12 -29.62 -13.00
N HIS A 141 -16.27 -28.97 -12.83
CA HIS A 141 -16.93 -28.21 -13.88
C HIS A 141 -16.03 -27.10 -14.43
N ARG A 142 -15.39 -26.31 -13.55
CA ARG A 142 -14.48 -25.23 -13.97
C ARG A 142 -13.23 -25.74 -14.63
N PHE A 143 -12.62 -26.77 -14.05
CA PHE A 143 -11.41 -27.36 -14.59
C PHE A 143 -11.65 -27.95 -15.98
N LEU A 144 -12.70 -28.75 -16.14
CA LEU A 144 -13.02 -29.39 -17.42
C LEU A 144 -13.41 -28.35 -18.47
N SER A 145 -14.23 -27.35 -18.12
CA SER A 145 -14.60 -26.28 -19.06
C SER A 145 -13.40 -25.53 -19.61
N LEU A 146 -12.42 -25.23 -18.76
CA LEU A 146 -11.21 -24.49 -19.13
C LEU A 146 -10.17 -25.34 -19.88
N ASN A 147 -10.17 -26.67 -19.74
CA ASN A 147 -9.07 -27.50 -20.23
C ASN A 147 -9.48 -28.58 -21.22
N LYS A 148 -10.78 -28.74 -21.53
CA LYS A 148 -11.28 -29.81 -22.41
C LYS A 148 -10.59 -29.87 -23.77
N ASP A 149 -10.10 -28.75 -24.28
CA ASP A 149 -9.40 -28.63 -25.55
C ASP A 149 -7.94 -29.11 -25.52
N ILE A 150 -7.32 -29.17 -24.34
CA ILE A 150 -5.91 -29.57 -24.16
C ILE A 150 -5.73 -30.88 -23.39
N LEU A 151 -6.77 -31.40 -22.75
CA LEU A 151 -6.71 -32.66 -22.00
C LEU A 151 -6.58 -33.86 -22.94
N THR A 152 -5.51 -34.62 -22.74
CA THR A 152 -5.20 -35.87 -23.45
C THR A 152 -6.09 -37.01 -22.97
N ALA A 153 -6.14 -38.09 -23.76
CA ALA A 153 -6.93 -39.26 -23.36
C ALA A 153 -6.41 -39.91 -22.07
N ALA A 154 -5.10 -39.91 -21.85
CA ALA A 154 -4.50 -40.41 -20.63
C ALA A 154 -4.87 -39.56 -19.39
N GLU A 155 -4.93 -38.23 -19.53
CA GLU A 155 -5.38 -37.34 -18.45
C GLU A 155 -6.86 -37.55 -18.13
N LEU A 156 -7.71 -37.66 -19.14
CA LEU A 156 -9.15 -37.90 -18.96
C LEU A 156 -9.42 -39.27 -18.32
N LYS A 157 -8.68 -40.32 -18.71
CA LYS A 157 -8.76 -41.63 -18.05
C LYS A 157 -8.32 -41.54 -16.59
N LYS A 158 -7.20 -40.87 -16.31
CA LYS A 158 -6.68 -40.71 -14.95
C LYS A 158 -7.71 -40.07 -14.01
N LEU A 159 -8.50 -39.11 -14.49
CA LEU A 159 -9.57 -38.48 -13.70
C LEU A 159 -10.61 -39.47 -13.17
N VAL A 160 -10.85 -40.58 -13.88
CA VAL A 160 -11.92 -41.54 -13.58
C VAL A 160 -11.40 -42.92 -13.15
N GLU A 161 -10.09 -43.17 -13.28
CA GLU A 161 -9.44 -44.44 -12.92
C GLU A 161 -9.41 -44.70 -11.40
N HIS A 162 -9.29 -43.65 -10.58
CA HIS A 162 -9.12 -43.76 -9.12
C HIS A 162 -10.45 -43.52 -8.39
N GLU A 163 -11.44 -44.37 -8.67
CA GLU A 163 -12.72 -44.34 -7.95
C GLU A 163 -12.56 -44.93 -6.55
N ASP A 164 -12.59 -44.06 -5.53
CA ASP A 164 -12.81 -44.50 -4.16
C ASP A 164 -14.29 -44.82 -4.02
N ARG A 165 -14.64 -46.12 -4.03
CA ARG A 165 -16.03 -46.58 -3.94
C ARG A 165 -16.77 -46.11 -2.67
N SER A 166 -16.05 -45.57 -1.68
CA SER A 166 -16.66 -44.95 -0.50
C SER A 166 -17.11 -43.50 -0.71
N LYS A 167 -16.79 -42.88 -1.85
CA LYS A 167 -17.09 -41.49 -2.18
C LYS A 167 -17.74 -41.35 -3.57
N PRO A 168 -18.51 -40.27 -3.80
CA PRO A 168 -18.99 -39.95 -5.15
C PRO A 168 -17.81 -39.74 -6.11
N LEU A 169 -17.93 -40.23 -7.34
CA LEU A 169 -16.89 -40.17 -8.37
C LEU A 169 -16.31 -38.75 -8.55
N VAL A 170 -17.15 -37.72 -8.54
CA VAL A 170 -16.74 -36.32 -8.69
C VAL A 170 -15.76 -35.85 -7.59
N VAL A 171 -15.83 -36.42 -6.39
CA VAL A 171 -14.88 -36.14 -5.30
C VAL A 171 -13.51 -36.73 -5.62
N SER A 172 -13.46 -37.98 -6.11
CA SER A 172 -12.23 -38.59 -6.63
C SER A 172 -11.64 -37.81 -7.82
N CYS A 173 -12.48 -37.34 -8.74
CA CYS A 173 -12.05 -36.52 -9.87
C CYS A 173 -11.42 -35.19 -9.38
N ALA A 174 -12.07 -34.48 -8.47
CA ALA A 174 -11.54 -33.24 -7.89
C ALA A 174 -10.23 -33.49 -7.15
N ALA A 175 -10.12 -34.60 -6.41
CA ALA A 175 -8.88 -34.98 -5.73
C ALA A 175 -7.75 -35.25 -6.74
N THR A 176 -8.05 -35.89 -7.87
CA THR A 176 -7.09 -36.12 -8.96
C THR A 176 -6.67 -34.81 -9.64
N ILE A 177 -7.59 -33.87 -9.82
CA ILE A 177 -7.26 -32.53 -10.35
C ILE A 177 -6.23 -31.85 -9.45
N PHE A 178 -6.47 -31.81 -8.13
CA PHE A 178 -5.55 -31.20 -7.17
C PHE A 178 -4.24 -31.97 -6.97
N GLY A 179 -4.31 -33.28 -6.83
CA GLY A 179 -3.18 -34.12 -6.40
C GLY A 179 -2.28 -34.59 -7.53
N ASP A 180 -2.80 -34.67 -8.76
CA ASP A 180 -2.08 -35.25 -9.89
C ASP A 180 -1.91 -34.27 -11.04
N ILE A 181 -3.01 -33.70 -11.53
CA ILE A 181 -2.95 -32.90 -12.76
C ILE A 181 -2.29 -31.56 -12.49
N LEU A 182 -2.71 -30.86 -11.44
CA LEU A 182 -2.12 -29.58 -11.05
C LEU A 182 -0.73 -29.73 -10.39
N GLN A 183 -0.31 -30.95 -10.02
CA GLN A 183 1.00 -31.25 -9.40
C GLN A 183 2.01 -31.86 -10.37
N ARG A 184 1.94 -31.51 -11.65
CA ARG A 184 2.91 -32.03 -12.62
C ARG A 184 4.28 -31.40 -12.45
N THR A 185 5.32 -32.21 -12.63
CA THR A 185 6.71 -31.77 -12.63
C THR A 185 7.21 -31.43 -14.03
N ASN A 186 6.66 -32.08 -15.05
CA ASN A 186 7.08 -31.99 -16.45
C ASN A 186 6.21 -31.03 -17.30
N ARG A 187 5.18 -30.42 -16.70
CA ARG A 187 4.27 -29.49 -17.36
C ARG A 187 3.89 -28.40 -16.38
N LYS A 188 3.99 -27.13 -16.81
CA LYS A 188 3.54 -26.00 -16.00
C LYS A 188 2.02 -26.01 -15.88
N THR A 189 1.54 -25.76 -14.67
CA THR A 189 0.11 -25.72 -14.33
C THR A 189 -0.15 -24.49 -13.47
N LEU A 190 -1.38 -23.98 -13.51
CA LEU A 190 -1.74 -22.82 -12.71
C LEU A 190 -3.07 -23.02 -11.99
N LEU A 191 -3.04 -22.91 -10.66
CA LEU A 191 -4.22 -22.75 -9.82
C LEU A 191 -4.34 -21.27 -9.44
N VAL A 192 -5.46 -20.64 -9.78
CA VAL A 192 -5.80 -19.28 -9.35
C VAL A 192 -7.12 -19.30 -8.59
N VAL A 193 -7.10 -18.91 -7.32
CA VAL A 193 -8.30 -18.79 -6.48
C VAL A 193 -8.46 -17.35 -6.03
N ASP A 194 -9.44 -16.68 -6.63
CA ASP A 194 -9.86 -15.33 -6.27
C ASP A 194 -10.93 -15.36 -5.17
N GLU A 195 -11.00 -14.30 -4.37
CA GLU A 195 -11.83 -14.23 -3.18
C GLU A 195 -11.63 -15.37 -2.17
N HIS A 196 -10.42 -15.93 -2.13
CA HIS A 196 -9.99 -17.02 -1.25
C HIS A 196 -10.34 -16.80 0.23
N GLY A 197 -10.36 -15.55 0.69
CA GLY A 197 -10.73 -15.19 2.06
C GLY A 197 -12.12 -15.69 2.47
N ALA A 198 -13.06 -15.81 1.51
CA ALA A 198 -14.43 -16.26 1.76
C ALA A 198 -14.50 -17.68 2.36
N LEU A 199 -13.50 -18.53 2.09
CA LEU A 199 -13.41 -19.88 2.66
C LEU A 199 -13.14 -19.89 4.18
N PHE A 200 -12.83 -18.73 4.77
CA PHE A 200 -12.42 -18.58 6.17
C PHE A 200 -13.36 -17.67 6.97
N ASP A 201 -14.52 -17.34 6.40
CA ASP A 201 -15.53 -16.50 7.06
C ASP A 201 -16.24 -17.25 8.20
N ASN A 202 -16.45 -18.56 8.03
CA ASN A 202 -17.06 -19.45 9.01
C ASN A 202 -16.02 -20.05 9.98
N ASP A 203 -16.49 -20.45 11.17
CA ASP A 203 -15.70 -21.23 12.15
C ASP A 203 -16.45 -22.53 12.50
N PRO A 204 -15.90 -23.72 12.19
CA PRO A 204 -14.63 -23.95 11.50
C PRO A 204 -14.63 -23.45 10.03
N PRO A 205 -13.48 -23.12 9.44
CA PRO A 205 -13.42 -22.66 8.05
C PRO A 205 -13.75 -23.79 7.05
N ALA A 206 -14.17 -23.44 5.83
CA ALA A 206 -14.61 -24.40 4.81
C ALA A 206 -13.59 -25.52 4.52
N PRO A 207 -12.26 -25.27 4.42
CA PRO A 207 -11.27 -26.32 4.23
C PRO A 207 -11.11 -27.32 5.39
N VAL A 208 -11.66 -27.00 6.57
CA VAL A 208 -11.73 -27.94 7.71
C VAL A 208 -13.01 -28.77 7.63
N GLN A 209 -14.11 -28.17 7.20
CA GLN A 209 -15.40 -28.85 7.02
C GLN A 209 -15.41 -29.79 5.80
N LEU A 210 -14.72 -29.38 4.74
CA LEU A 210 -14.74 -30.02 3.42
C LEU A 210 -13.31 -30.47 3.07
N PRO A 211 -12.94 -31.75 3.30
CA PRO A 211 -11.57 -32.23 3.14
C PRO A 211 -10.97 -32.00 1.75
N ILE A 212 -11.79 -32.04 0.68
CA ILE A 212 -11.36 -31.72 -0.69
C ILE A 212 -10.74 -30.32 -0.84
N LEU A 213 -11.12 -29.35 0.00
CA LEU A 213 -10.61 -27.97 -0.04
C LEU A 213 -9.36 -27.76 0.82
N LYS A 214 -8.91 -28.77 1.57
CA LYS A 214 -7.70 -28.70 2.40
C LYS A 214 -6.44 -28.19 1.66
N PRO A 215 -6.21 -28.50 0.37
CA PRO A 215 -5.12 -27.92 -0.43
C PRO A 215 -5.10 -26.38 -0.47
N LEU A 216 -6.25 -25.73 -0.33
CA LEU A 216 -6.38 -24.27 -0.37
C LEU A 216 -6.00 -23.62 0.98
N MET A 217 -6.12 -24.37 2.08
CA MET A 217 -5.64 -23.92 3.40
C MET A 217 -4.15 -24.22 3.61
N THR A 218 -3.64 -25.31 3.05
CA THR A 218 -2.28 -25.82 3.32
C THR A 218 -1.40 -25.71 2.07
N LEU A 219 -0.76 -24.56 1.87
CA LEU A 219 0.08 -24.32 0.68
C LEU A 219 1.28 -25.26 0.54
N THR A 220 1.73 -25.90 1.62
CA THR A 220 2.76 -26.97 1.56
C THR A 220 2.29 -28.24 0.87
N TYR A 221 0.97 -28.39 0.63
CA TYR A 221 0.42 -29.43 -0.23
C TYR A 221 1.08 -29.39 -1.62
N TRP A 222 1.43 -28.20 -2.09
CA TRP A 222 2.21 -27.97 -3.31
C TRP A 222 3.70 -28.00 -2.94
N GLY A 223 4.26 -29.18 -2.69
CA GLY A 223 5.65 -29.33 -2.25
C GLY A 223 6.67 -28.70 -3.21
N GLU A 224 7.85 -28.33 -2.71
CA GLU A 224 8.90 -27.66 -3.51
C GLU A 224 9.33 -28.50 -4.73
N HIS A 225 9.37 -29.83 -4.60
CA HIS A 225 9.73 -30.76 -5.68
C HIS A 225 8.75 -30.77 -6.87
N ILE A 226 7.59 -30.13 -6.75
CA ILE A 226 6.53 -30.10 -7.77
C ILE A 226 6.81 -28.96 -8.75
N ALA A 227 7.88 -29.10 -9.53
CA ALA A 227 8.47 -28.03 -10.33
C ALA A 227 7.51 -27.29 -11.29
N GLY A 228 6.46 -27.95 -11.80
CA GLY A 228 5.50 -27.35 -12.70
C GLY A 228 4.33 -26.63 -12.01
N ALA A 229 4.11 -26.86 -10.71
CA ALA A 229 2.96 -26.28 -10.02
C ALA A 229 3.15 -24.78 -9.75
N ARG A 230 2.14 -24.00 -10.10
CA ARG A 230 2.00 -22.57 -9.76
C ARG A 230 0.67 -22.35 -9.06
N VAL A 231 0.69 -21.67 -7.92
CA VAL A 231 -0.51 -21.41 -7.11
C VAL A 231 -0.60 -19.94 -6.77
N VAL A 232 -1.72 -19.30 -7.11
CA VAL A 232 -1.99 -17.90 -6.81
C VAL A 232 -3.30 -17.80 -6.04
N LEU A 233 -3.24 -17.26 -4.82
CA LEU A 233 -4.39 -17.02 -3.96
C LEU A 233 -4.56 -15.52 -3.73
N THR A 234 -5.79 -15.02 -3.73
CA THR A 234 -6.10 -13.62 -3.40
C THR A 234 -7.44 -13.53 -2.66
N GLY A 235 -7.67 -12.50 -1.85
CA GLY A 235 -9.01 -12.23 -1.31
C GLY A 235 -9.30 -10.75 -1.03
N ILE A 236 -10.58 -10.39 -0.82
CA ILE A 236 -11.02 -9.04 -0.44
C ILE A 236 -10.15 -8.45 0.66
N THR A 237 -10.04 -9.16 1.78
CA THR A 237 -9.23 -8.85 2.97
C THR A 237 -8.56 -10.14 3.40
N HIS A 238 -7.26 -10.27 3.13
CA HIS A 238 -6.52 -11.54 3.22
C HIS A 238 -5.59 -11.61 4.43
N ALA A 239 -5.56 -10.58 5.28
CA ALA A 239 -4.60 -10.52 6.38
C ALA A 239 -4.89 -11.59 7.44
N LYS A 240 -6.17 -11.93 7.68
CA LYS A 240 -6.54 -13.05 8.56
C LYS A 240 -5.89 -14.35 8.08
N PHE A 241 -5.94 -14.62 6.77
CA PHE A 241 -5.36 -15.82 6.20
C PHE A 241 -3.84 -15.85 6.39
N GLU A 242 -3.20 -14.74 6.03
CA GLU A 242 -1.75 -14.56 6.16
C GLU A 242 -1.25 -14.78 7.59
N ARG A 243 -1.92 -14.21 8.60
CA ARG A 243 -1.45 -14.31 9.98
C ARG A 243 -1.79 -15.63 10.66
N LYS A 244 -2.94 -16.23 10.33
CA LYS A 244 -3.42 -17.44 11.02
C LYS A 244 -2.96 -18.74 10.38
N TYR A 245 -2.79 -18.78 9.05
CA TYR A 245 -2.56 -20.04 8.32
C TYR A 245 -1.23 -20.11 7.57
N LEU A 246 -0.56 -18.98 7.30
CA LEU A 246 0.82 -19.02 6.80
C LEU A 246 1.79 -19.18 7.98
N LYS A 247 2.59 -20.25 7.94
CA LYS A 247 3.60 -20.54 8.97
C LYS A 247 4.86 -19.70 8.76
N SER A 248 5.71 -19.66 9.78
CA SER A 248 7.05 -19.09 9.65
C SER A 248 7.81 -19.71 8.46
N GLY A 249 8.50 -18.90 7.68
CA GLY A 249 9.17 -19.29 6.43
C GLY A 249 8.30 -19.17 5.16
N MET A 250 7.00 -18.88 5.27
CA MET A 250 6.10 -18.70 4.11
C MET A 250 5.90 -17.24 3.72
N GLN A 251 6.57 -16.31 4.39
CA GLN A 251 6.39 -14.86 4.18
C GLN A 251 6.86 -14.39 2.80
N ASP A 252 7.79 -15.13 2.19
CA ASP A 252 8.26 -14.84 0.83
C ASP A 252 7.22 -15.18 -0.25
N TRP A 253 6.17 -15.93 0.10
CA TRP A 253 5.05 -16.19 -0.81
C TRP A 253 4.08 -15.01 -0.89
N ILE A 254 4.15 -14.05 0.04
CA ILE A 254 3.26 -12.89 0.04
C ILE A 254 3.75 -11.85 -0.98
N VAL A 255 2.86 -11.51 -1.91
CA VAL A 255 3.06 -10.45 -2.89
C VAL A 255 2.13 -9.30 -2.56
N PHE A 256 2.68 -8.15 -2.18
CA PHE A 256 1.88 -6.98 -1.87
C PHE A 256 1.44 -6.24 -3.14
N VAL A 257 0.13 -6.00 -3.25
CA VAL A 257 -0.52 -5.24 -4.31
C VAL A 257 -0.96 -3.90 -3.74
N GLY A 258 -0.41 -2.82 -4.28
CA GLY A 258 -0.68 -1.46 -3.86
C GLY A 258 -1.44 -0.66 -4.93
N PRO A 259 -1.41 0.69 -4.82
CA PRO A 259 -1.84 1.58 -5.88
C PRO A 259 -1.35 1.21 -7.28
N LEU A 260 -2.15 1.56 -8.30
CA LEU A 260 -1.66 1.54 -9.68
C LEU A 260 -0.55 2.58 -9.86
N SER A 261 0.39 2.31 -10.76
CA SER A 261 1.36 3.32 -11.18
C SER A 261 0.65 4.52 -11.79
N GLU A 262 1.24 5.70 -11.66
CA GLU A 262 0.65 6.93 -12.19
C GLU A 262 0.35 6.85 -13.69
N ASP A 263 1.21 6.21 -14.47
CA ASP A 263 1.04 6.08 -15.93
C ASP A 263 -0.16 5.21 -16.28
N VAL A 264 -0.31 4.06 -15.63
CA VAL A 264 -1.45 3.16 -15.83
C VAL A 264 -2.74 3.84 -15.39
N PHE A 265 -2.71 4.50 -14.22
CA PHE A 265 -3.87 5.20 -13.70
C PHE A 265 -4.27 6.40 -14.57
N SER A 266 -3.30 7.08 -15.19
CA SER A 266 -3.58 8.18 -16.12
C SER A 266 -4.33 7.68 -17.35
N LYS A 267 -3.91 6.56 -17.94
CA LYS A 267 -4.64 5.93 -19.05
C LYS A 267 -6.04 5.47 -18.66
N LEU A 268 -6.21 4.98 -17.43
CA LEU A 268 -7.54 4.66 -16.89
C LEU A 268 -8.42 5.92 -16.73
N LEU A 269 -7.83 7.05 -16.35
CA LEU A 269 -8.55 8.33 -16.24
C LEU A 269 -8.93 8.91 -17.59
N GLU A 270 -8.12 8.73 -18.63
CA GLU A 270 -8.38 9.22 -20.00
C GLU A 270 -9.71 8.71 -20.56
N LEU A 271 -10.14 7.51 -20.16
CA LEU A 271 -11.45 6.97 -20.53
C LEU A 271 -12.62 7.75 -19.90
N HIS A 272 -12.38 8.56 -18.87
CA HIS A 272 -13.41 9.32 -18.18
C HIS A 272 -13.51 10.76 -18.74
N PRO A 273 -14.65 11.19 -19.33
CA PRO A 273 -14.75 12.46 -20.05
C PRO A 273 -14.58 13.72 -19.16
N LEU A 274 -14.90 13.61 -17.87
CA LEU A 274 -14.67 14.67 -16.88
C LEU A 274 -13.35 14.51 -16.10
N LEU A 275 -13.11 13.35 -15.47
CA LEU A 275 -11.96 13.14 -14.59
C LEU A 275 -10.62 13.03 -15.34
N GLY A 276 -10.64 12.65 -16.61
CA GLY A 276 -9.45 12.56 -17.47
C GLY A 276 -8.93 13.90 -17.99
N LYS A 277 -9.62 15.02 -17.73
CA LYS A 277 -9.16 16.34 -18.18
C LYS A 277 -7.85 16.73 -17.51
N LEU A 278 -6.92 17.33 -18.27
CA LEU A 278 -5.57 17.71 -17.81
C LEU A 278 -5.56 18.56 -16.52
N THR A 279 -6.56 19.41 -16.32
CA THR A 279 -6.68 20.28 -15.13
C THR A 279 -7.27 19.59 -13.90
N ILE A 280 -7.82 18.38 -14.07
CA ILE A 280 -8.56 17.61 -13.05
C ILE A 280 -7.81 16.33 -12.70
N ALA A 281 -7.29 15.60 -13.68
CA ALA A 281 -6.63 14.31 -13.51
C ALA A 281 -5.53 14.31 -12.44
N PRO A 282 -4.61 15.30 -12.35
CA PRO A 282 -3.61 15.35 -11.28
C PRO A 282 -4.22 15.40 -9.87
N LYS A 283 -5.32 16.14 -9.70
CA LYS A 283 -6.03 16.23 -8.41
C LYS A 283 -6.71 14.91 -8.07
N VAL A 284 -7.26 14.21 -9.07
CA VAL A 284 -7.87 12.89 -8.88
C VAL A 284 -6.83 11.86 -8.47
N LYS A 285 -5.68 11.81 -9.15
CA LYS A 285 -4.53 10.96 -8.77
C LYS A 285 -4.15 11.19 -7.32
N GLN A 286 -3.98 12.46 -6.92
CA GLN A 286 -3.61 12.83 -5.56
C GLN A 286 -4.63 12.36 -4.51
N ILE A 287 -5.91 12.70 -4.66
CA ILE A 287 -6.91 12.38 -3.61
C ILE A 287 -7.24 10.88 -3.52
N THR A 288 -7.10 10.16 -4.62
CA THR A 288 -7.37 8.70 -4.68
C THR A 288 -6.13 7.87 -4.40
N ASN A 289 -4.94 8.47 -4.43
CA ASN A 289 -3.65 7.76 -4.43
C ASN A 289 -3.62 6.63 -5.47
N CYS A 290 -4.13 6.91 -6.67
CA CYS A 290 -4.22 5.94 -7.78
C CYS A 290 -4.91 4.61 -7.42
N ILE A 291 -5.80 4.59 -6.42
CA ILE A 291 -6.58 3.41 -6.02
C ILE A 291 -7.85 3.29 -6.90
N PRO A 292 -8.04 2.20 -7.66
CA PRO A 292 -9.22 2.01 -8.51
C PRO A 292 -10.55 2.10 -7.75
N ARG A 293 -10.64 1.51 -6.56
CA ARG A 293 -11.84 1.60 -5.71
C ARG A 293 -12.21 3.05 -5.37
N GLU A 294 -11.24 3.86 -4.98
CA GLU A 294 -11.48 5.26 -4.62
C GLU A 294 -11.91 6.07 -5.84
N LEU A 295 -11.35 5.78 -7.02
CA LEU A 295 -11.80 6.33 -8.29
C LEU A 295 -13.25 5.97 -8.60
N MET A 296 -13.66 4.72 -8.37
CA MET A 296 -15.04 4.29 -8.56
C MET A 296 -16.02 4.95 -7.59
N HIS A 297 -15.62 5.15 -6.33
CA HIS A 297 -16.41 5.93 -5.37
C HIS A 297 -16.56 7.38 -5.81
N LEU A 298 -15.48 8.00 -6.30
CA LEU A 298 -15.52 9.36 -6.84
C LEU A 298 -16.41 9.43 -8.08
N HIS A 299 -16.28 8.50 -9.02
CA HIS A 299 -17.13 8.41 -10.21
C HIS A 299 -18.61 8.33 -9.83
N LYS A 300 -18.99 7.42 -8.92
CA LYS A 300 -20.38 7.29 -8.46
C LYS A 300 -20.93 8.60 -7.88
N ARG A 301 -20.08 9.37 -7.20
CA ARG A 301 -20.45 10.63 -6.57
C ARG A 301 -20.71 11.77 -7.56
N ILE A 302 -19.93 11.84 -8.63
CA ILE A 302 -20.03 12.90 -9.64
C ILE A 302 -21.04 12.57 -10.75
N THR A 303 -21.50 11.31 -10.81
CA THR A 303 -22.54 10.84 -11.71
C THR A 303 -23.92 11.10 -11.12
N LYS A 304 -24.80 11.75 -11.88
CA LYS A 304 -26.19 12.00 -11.52
C LYS A 304 -27.07 10.78 -11.83
N SER A 305 -28.30 10.78 -11.32
CA SER A 305 -29.29 9.72 -11.57
C SER A 305 -29.58 9.47 -13.05
N ASN A 306 -29.46 10.48 -13.90
CA ASN A 306 -29.65 10.38 -15.35
C ASN A 306 -28.37 9.95 -16.11
N GLY A 307 -27.32 9.52 -15.42
CA GLY A 307 -26.05 9.09 -16.02
C GLY A 307 -25.12 10.24 -16.46
N THR A 308 -25.56 11.50 -16.36
CA THR A 308 -24.71 12.66 -16.70
C THR A 308 -23.80 13.08 -15.54
N TYR A 309 -22.69 13.73 -15.85
CA TYR A 309 -21.76 14.23 -14.83
C TYR A 309 -22.18 15.60 -14.27
N ILE A 310 -21.65 15.94 -13.09
CA ILE A 310 -21.67 17.33 -12.60
C ILE A 310 -20.99 18.29 -13.59
N ARG A 311 -21.32 19.58 -13.48
CA ARG A 311 -20.65 20.61 -14.26
C ARG A 311 -19.18 20.72 -13.83
N GLU A 312 -18.29 20.97 -14.79
CA GLU A 312 -16.86 21.07 -14.55
C GLU A 312 -16.49 22.13 -13.50
N ASN A 313 -17.17 23.28 -13.52
CA ASN A 313 -16.96 24.33 -12.51
C ASN A 313 -17.33 23.92 -11.07
N LYS A 314 -17.97 22.76 -10.86
CA LYS A 314 -18.29 22.17 -9.55
C LYS A 314 -17.38 21.00 -9.17
N ILE A 315 -16.41 20.65 -10.00
CA ILE A 315 -15.54 19.49 -9.74
C ILE A 315 -14.67 19.71 -8.51
N ASN A 316 -14.03 20.88 -8.36
CA ASN A 316 -13.14 21.16 -7.23
C ASN A 316 -13.89 21.07 -5.89
N ASP A 317 -15.11 21.63 -5.82
CA ASP A 317 -16.00 21.50 -4.65
C ASP A 317 -16.32 20.03 -4.36
N SER A 318 -16.55 19.24 -5.42
CA SER A 318 -16.88 17.82 -5.31
C SER A 318 -15.69 16.95 -4.90
N LEU A 319 -14.47 17.28 -5.32
CA LEU A 319 -13.23 16.63 -4.89
C LEU A 319 -12.94 16.92 -3.41
N THR A 320 -13.12 18.17 -2.98
CA THR A 320 -13.01 18.58 -1.57
C THR A 320 -14.06 17.86 -0.72
N TYR A 321 -15.31 17.88 -1.20
CA TYR A 321 -16.40 16.95 -0.89
C TYR A 321 -15.87 15.57 -0.54
N PHE A 322 -15.48 14.88 -1.61
CA PHE A 322 -15.12 13.50 -1.60
C PHE A 322 -14.05 13.18 -0.55
N ARG A 323 -12.96 13.97 -0.49
CA ARG A 323 -11.90 13.76 0.51
C ARG A 323 -12.44 13.82 1.94
N GLU A 324 -13.27 14.81 2.25
CA GLU A 324 -13.88 14.98 3.57
C GLU A 324 -14.81 13.83 3.95
N ALA A 325 -15.68 13.42 3.01
CA ALA A 325 -16.59 12.30 3.22
C ALA A 325 -15.84 10.98 3.45
N ARG A 326 -14.84 10.70 2.61
CA ARG A 326 -13.98 9.51 2.76
C ARG A 326 -13.19 9.56 4.07
N ARG A 327 -12.66 10.73 4.46
CA ARG A 327 -12.01 10.89 5.78
C ARG A 327 -12.94 10.50 6.91
N ASN A 328 -14.19 10.97 6.89
CA ASN A 328 -15.16 10.64 7.95
C ASN A 328 -15.50 9.16 8.01
N GLU A 329 -15.64 8.50 6.85
CA GLU A 329 -15.85 7.05 6.77
C GLU A 329 -14.65 6.27 7.33
N PHE A 330 -13.44 6.62 6.92
CA PHE A 330 -12.21 6.01 7.42
C PHE A 330 -11.99 6.27 8.91
N LEU A 331 -12.29 7.48 9.39
CA LEU A 331 -12.20 7.84 10.80
C LEU A 331 -13.16 7.00 11.65
N LYS A 332 -14.37 6.77 11.16
CA LYS A 332 -15.33 5.88 11.81
C LYS A 332 -14.80 4.45 11.88
N GLN A 333 -14.25 3.91 10.79
CA GLN A 333 -13.66 2.57 10.78
C GLN A 333 -12.48 2.45 11.76
N ALA A 334 -11.55 3.41 11.73
CA ALA A 334 -10.40 3.42 12.61
C ALA A 334 -10.79 3.53 14.09
N ARG A 335 -11.77 4.39 14.43
CA ARG A 335 -12.30 4.50 15.81
C ARG A 335 -13.00 3.23 16.26
N ASN A 336 -13.82 2.62 15.41
CA ASN A 336 -14.49 1.36 15.72
C ASN A 336 -13.48 0.26 16.03
N TYR A 337 -12.39 0.17 15.25
CA TYR A 337 -11.33 -0.78 15.52
C TYR A 337 -10.61 -0.49 16.85
N VAL A 338 -10.23 0.76 17.13
CA VAL A 338 -9.59 1.13 18.40
C VAL A 338 -10.45 0.77 19.61
N GLN A 339 -11.78 0.87 19.51
CA GLN A 339 -12.71 0.48 20.58
C GLN A 339 -12.73 -1.03 20.86
N THR A 340 -12.24 -1.86 19.93
CA THR A 340 -12.13 -3.33 20.10
C THR A 340 -10.82 -3.76 20.75
N LEU A 341 -9.84 -2.84 20.87
CA LEU A 341 -8.52 -3.17 21.40
C LEU A 341 -8.54 -3.27 22.93
N ASP A 342 -7.86 -4.29 23.46
CA ASP A 342 -7.46 -4.29 24.86
C ASP A 342 -6.24 -3.37 25.08
N HIS A 343 -5.80 -3.23 26.34
CA HIS A 343 -4.71 -2.31 26.67
C HIS A 343 -3.37 -2.66 26.00
N GLY A 344 -3.07 -3.95 25.79
CA GLY A 344 -1.82 -4.39 25.17
C GLY A 344 -1.81 -4.04 23.68
N PHE A 345 -2.83 -4.49 22.94
CA PHE A 345 -2.95 -4.19 21.51
C PHE A 345 -3.09 -2.70 21.22
N PHE A 346 -3.66 -1.92 22.15
CA PHE A 346 -3.75 -0.47 22.05
C PHE A 346 -2.35 0.21 22.00
N VAL A 347 -1.39 -0.27 22.78
CA VAL A 347 -0.01 0.26 22.78
C VAL A 347 0.70 -0.11 21.48
N ASP A 348 0.57 -1.34 21.02
CA ASP A 348 1.21 -1.82 19.79
C ASP A 348 0.65 -1.10 18.56
N TYR A 349 -0.67 -0.90 18.50
CA TYR A 349 -1.31 -0.15 17.43
C TYR A 349 -0.84 1.31 17.38
N ARG A 350 -0.69 1.97 18.54
CA ARG A 350 -0.11 3.33 18.62
C ARG A 350 1.32 3.36 18.07
N LYS A 351 2.16 2.41 18.47
CA LYS A 351 3.55 2.30 18.00
C LYS A 351 3.62 2.05 16.50
N ALA A 352 2.73 1.19 15.96
CA ALA A 352 2.64 0.92 14.52
C ALA A 352 2.26 2.19 13.72
N LEU A 353 1.29 2.98 14.22
CA LEU A 353 0.94 4.28 13.62
C LEU A 353 2.12 5.25 13.63
N SER A 354 2.80 5.37 14.76
CA SER A 354 3.97 6.25 14.90
C SER A 354 5.08 5.87 13.93
N ASN A 355 5.41 4.57 13.86
CA ASN A 355 6.40 4.05 12.93
C ASN A 355 6.01 4.32 11.46
N MET A 356 4.73 4.20 11.10
CA MET A 356 4.27 4.54 9.75
C MET A 356 4.44 6.04 9.43
N PHE A 357 4.21 6.94 10.39
CA PHE A 357 4.28 8.39 10.18
C PHE A 357 5.68 8.97 10.25
N LEU A 358 6.52 8.49 11.16
CA LEU A 358 7.87 9.00 11.44
C LEU A 358 8.99 8.10 10.89
N ARG A 359 8.69 6.84 10.56
CA ARG A 359 9.63 5.86 9.99
C ARG A 359 10.94 5.76 10.77
N GLN A 360 10.91 5.76 12.10
CA GLN A 360 12.11 5.83 12.94
C GLN A 360 13.10 4.69 12.65
N ALA A 361 14.40 5.02 12.65
CA ALA A 361 15.48 4.16 12.17
C ALA A 361 15.67 2.86 12.99
N ASP A 362 15.38 2.91 14.29
CA ASP A 362 15.65 1.83 15.24
C ASP A 362 14.43 0.94 15.55
N ILE A 363 13.26 1.21 14.94
CA ILE A 363 12.10 0.30 15.03
C ILE A 363 12.26 -0.78 13.96
N GLU A 364 13.40 -1.47 14.01
CA GLU A 364 13.64 -2.70 13.26
C GLU A 364 12.60 -3.75 13.69
N SER A 365 11.72 -4.10 12.76
CA SER A 365 11.02 -5.40 12.67
C SER A 365 9.97 -5.82 13.70
N THR A 366 9.79 -5.15 14.84
CA THR A 366 8.99 -5.74 15.95
C THR A 366 7.54 -5.28 16.06
N VAL A 367 7.18 -4.09 15.59
CA VAL A 367 5.81 -3.56 15.73
C VAL A 367 5.11 -3.53 14.39
N ASP A 368 4.02 -4.29 14.30
CA ASP A 368 3.24 -4.51 13.09
C ASP A 368 1.76 -4.31 13.40
N PHE A 369 0.97 -4.00 12.36
CA PHE A 369 -0.47 -4.00 12.50
C PHE A 369 -1.01 -5.43 12.55
N ASP A 370 -1.96 -5.67 13.46
CA ASP A 370 -2.69 -6.93 13.46
C ASP A 370 -3.53 -7.09 12.19
N TRP A 371 -3.98 -8.33 11.94
CA TRP A 371 -4.77 -8.62 10.75
C TRP A 371 -6.14 -7.95 10.74
N GLN A 372 -6.77 -7.72 11.91
CA GLN A 372 -8.09 -7.08 12.00
C GLN A 372 -8.00 -5.63 11.53
N PHE A 373 -6.92 -4.93 11.87
CA PHE A 373 -6.66 -3.60 11.36
C PHE A 373 -6.37 -3.62 9.86
N LEU A 374 -5.50 -4.52 9.39
CA LEU A 374 -5.15 -4.60 7.98
C LEU A 374 -6.39 -4.87 7.10
N ASP A 375 -7.33 -5.67 7.60
CA ASP A 375 -8.61 -5.95 6.93
C ASP A 375 -9.54 -4.72 6.86
N THR A 376 -9.31 -3.65 7.64
CA THR A 376 -10.02 -2.37 7.43
C THR A 376 -9.70 -1.72 6.09
N GLY A 377 -8.55 -2.07 5.47
CA GLY A 377 -8.11 -1.50 4.20
C GLY A 377 -7.72 -0.02 4.27
N LEU A 378 -7.39 0.49 5.46
CA LEU A 378 -6.92 1.87 5.70
C LEU A 378 -5.44 2.08 5.33
N VAL A 379 -4.66 1.00 5.32
CA VAL A 379 -3.23 1.01 5.00
C VAL A 379 -2.93 -0.07 3.97
N TYR A 380 -1.94 0.16 3.12
CA TYR A 380 -1.37 -0.88 2.26
C TYR A 380 0.08 -1.15 2.65
N ARG A 381 0.52 -2.36 2.33
CA ARG A 381 1.88 -2.86 2.58
C ARG A 381 2.67 -2.85 1.28
N PHE A 382 3.98 -2.70 1.37
CA PHE A 382 4.91 -2.87 0.26
C PHE A 382 6.28 -3.32 0.80
N LYS A 383 7.09 -3.95 -0.04
CA LYS A 383 8.49 -4.25 0.28
C LYS A 383 9.36 -3.10 -0.20
N ASP A 384 10.26 -2.62 0.67
CA ASP A 384 11.28 -1.65 0.26
C ASP A 384 12.45 -2.34 -0.48
N LYS A 385 13.49 -1.57 -0.84
CA LYS A 385 14.66 -2.08 -1.56
C LYS A 385 15.50 -3.10 -0.76
N TYR A 386 15.27 -3.22 0.54
CA TYR A 386 15.92 -4.18 1.42
C TYR A 386 14.99 -5.34 1.81
N ASN A 387 13.83 -5.45 1.14
CA ASN A 387 12.76 -6.42 1.41
C ASN A 387 12.07 -6.26 2.77
N TYR A 388 12.22 -5.11 3.45
CA TYR A 388 11.45 -4.83 4.65
C TYR A 388 10.01 -4.48 4.30
N VAL A 389 9.07 -5.01 5.08
CA VAL A 389 7.64 -4.69 4.92
C VAL A 389 7.36 -3.33 5.54
N MET A 390 6.95 -2.40 4.69
CA MET A 390 6.62 -1.03 5.04
C MET A 390 5.12 -0.77 4.88
N PHE A 391 4.60 0.21 5.61
CA PHE A 391 3.19 0.59 5.62
C PHE A 391 3.00 1.99 5.08
N LYS A 392 1.91 2.21 4.33
CA LYS A 392 1.45 3.52 3.92
C LYS A 392 -0.07 3.64 4.11
N PRO A 393 -0.59 4.83 4.46
CA PRO A 393 -2.01 5.09 4.37
C PRO A 393 -2.50 4.86 2.93
N LEU A 394 -3.70 4.31 2.80
CA LEU A 394 -4.31 3.99 1.51
C LEU A 394 -4.36 5.21 0.57
N CYS A 395 -4.79 6.35 1.09
CA CYS A 395 -4.90 7.63 0.37
C CYS A 395 -4.86 8.81 1.37
N PRO A 396 -4.80 10.07 0.92
CA PRO A 396 -4.75 11.22 1.83
C PRO A 396 -5.91 11.30 2.82
N ALA A 397 -7.11 10.87 2.44
CA ALA A 397 -8.26 10.82 3.37
C ALA A 397 -8.06 9.79 4.50
N ALA A 398 -7.40 8.66 4.21
CA ALA A 398 -7.05 7.68 5.22
C ALA A 398 -5.93 8.19 6.13
N LEU A 399 -4.93 8.89 5.59
CA LEU A 399 -3.89 9.55 6.39
C LEU A 399 -4.50 10.55 7.39
N ASP A 400 -5.36 11.46 6.90
CA ASP A 400 -6.05 12.44 7.74
C ASP A 400 -6.84 11.75 8.87
N ALA A 401 -7.56 10.66 8.56
CA ALA A 401 -8.32 9.89 9.55
C ALA A 401 -7.44 9.20 10.59
N LEU A 402 -6.34 8.57 10.17
CA LEU A 402 -5.42 7.88 11.07
C LEU A 402 -4.67 8.85 11.98
N LEU A 403 -4.33 10.05 11.49
CA LEU A 403 -3.75 11.11 12.32
C LEU A 403 -4.74 11.62 13.37
N GLU A 404 -6.01 11.77 13.01
CA GLU A 404 -7.06 12.14 13.99
C GLU A 404 -7.20 11.08 15.09
N VAL A 405 -7.08 9.79 14.74
CA VAL A 405 -7.07 8.71 15.72
C VAL A 405 -5.79 8.76 16.56
N TYR A 406 -4.61 8.92 15.95
CA TYR A 406 -3.32 9.01 16.64
C TYR A 406 -3.27 10.14 17.69
N LYS A 407 -3.89 11.30 17.40
CA LYS A 407 -4.01 12.43 18.35
C LYS A 407 -4.75 12.07 19.64
N THR A 408 -5.61 11.07 19.62
CA THR A 408 -6.44 10.68 20.78
C THR A 408 -5.76 9.73 21.74
N PHE A 409 -4.70 9.03 21.30
CA PHE A 409 -3.91 8.18 22.19
C PHE A 409 -3.32 9.01 23.32
N PRO A 410 -3.15 8.47 24.54
CA PRO A 410 -2.36 9.12 25.59
C PRO A 410 -0.88 9.22 25.18
N LEU A 411 -0.08 9.94 25.99
CA LEU A 411 1.36 9.85 25.84
C LEU A 411 1.81 8.39 26.05
N PRO A 412 2.90 7.96 25.40
CA PRO A 412 3.44 6.60 25.56
C PRO A 412 3.58 6.24 27.05
N SER A 413 3.09 5.07 27.47
CA SER A 413 3.09 4.67 28.88
C SER A 413 4.50 4.41 29.44
N ASP A 414 5.43 4.08 28.55
CA ASP A 414 6.88 4.01 28.76
C ASP A 414 7.52 5.38 28.99
N ILE A 415 6.92 6.46 28.49
CA ILE A 415 7.38 7.82 28.76
C ILE A 415 6.76 8.29 30.08
N SER A 416 7.57 8.21 31.14
CA SER A 416 7.14 8.68 32.46
C SER A 416 6.95 10.20 32.48
N VAL A 417 5.98 10.67 33.28
CA VAL A 417 5.83 12.10 33.62
C VAL A 417 7.16 12.66 34.15
N ALA A 418 7.92 11.84 34.88
CA ALA A 418 9.25 12.20 35.38
C ALA A 418 10.25 12.46 34.24
N SER A 419 10.26 11.63 33.18
CA SER A 419 11.11 11.79 31.99
C SER A 419 10.82 13.07 31.23
N ILE A 420 9.54 13.45 31.10
CA ILE A 420 9.15 14.75 30.51
C ILE A 420 9.50 15.91 31.45
N LYS A 421 9.39 15.73 32.78
CA LYS A 421 9.79 16.77 33.73
C LYS A 421 11.30 17.01 33.73
N SER A 422 12.10 15.95 33.62
CA SER A 422 13.57 15.98 33.67
C SER A 422 14.23 16.15 32.30
N GLY A 423 13.49 15.97 31.20
CA GLY A 423 14.03 15.97 29.83
C GLY A 423 14.98 14.82 29.55
N GLN A 424 14.74 13.67 30.17
CA GLN A 424 15.49 12.42 29.96
C GLN A 424 14.70 11.51 29.00
N LEU A 425 14.54 11.98 27.76
CA LEU A 425 13.95 11.22 26.66
C LEU A 425 15.06 10.68 25.76
N THR A 426 14.83 9.56 25.08
CA THR A 426 15.62 9.14 23.91
C THR A 426 15.30 10.04 22.70
N SER A 427 16.09 9.94 21.63
CA SER A 427 15.87 10.78 20.43
C SER A 427 14.49 10.49 19.82
N ASP A 428 14.16 9.20 19.70
CA ASP A 428 12.92 8.71 19.13
C ASP A 428 11.71 9.06 20.02
N GLU A 429 11.85 8.92 21.34
CA GLU A 429 10.83 9.33 22.30
C GLU A 429 10.55 10.84 22.20
N PHE A 430 11.61 11.66 22.05
CA PHE A 430 11.47 13.10 21.93
C PHE A 430 10.76 13.49 20.63
N GLU A 431 11.18 12.93 19.49
CA GLU A 431 10.55 13.21 18.20
C GLU A 431 9.09 12.77 18.19
N GLU A 432 8.79 11.54 18.62
CA GLU A 432 7.42 11.01 18.69
C GLU A 432 6.53 11.91 19.56
N THR A 433 7.03 12.24 20.75
CA THR A 433 6.26 13.00 21.74
C THR A 433 6.04 14.43 21.28
N LEU A 434 7.03 15.06 20.65
CA LEU A 434 6.92 16.37 20.04
C LEU A 434 5.90 16.33 18.89
N PHE A 435 6.06 15.39 17.95
CA PHE A 435 5.19 15.23 16.78
C PHE A 435 3.72 15.10 17.18
N ARG A 436 3.42 14.23 18.15
CA ARG A 436 2.05 14.06 18.65
C ARG A 436 1.46 15.35 19.23
N GLN A 437 2.24 16.13 19.98
CA GLN A 437 1.74 17.41 20.50
C GLN A 437 1.58 18.47 19.41
N LEU A 438 2.48 18.50 18.41
CA LEU A 438 2.32 19.35 17.23
C LEU A 438 1.03 19.00 16.47
N LEU A 439 0.70 17.71 16.31
CA LEU A 439 -0.56 17.28 15.71
C LEU A 439 -1.80 17.75 16.51
N LYS A 440 -1.71 17.76 17.84
CA LYS A 440 -2.82 18.17 18.73
C LYS A 440 -3.07 19.67 18.74
N TYR A 441 -2.01 20.47 18.75
CA TYR A 441 -2.10 21.93 18.95
C TYR A 441 -1.80 22.74 17.68
N GLY A 442 -1.10 22.18 16.71
CA GLY A 442 -0.60 22.89 15.51
C GLY A 442 -1.70 23.48 14.63
N ALA A 443 -2.88 22.85 14.55
CA ALA A 443 -4.01 23.41 13.80
C ALA A 443 -4.51 24.76 14.36
N LYS A 444 -4.38 24.96 15.69
CA LYS A 444 -4.75 26.20 16.38
C LYS A 444 -3.65 27.27 16.31
N GLY A 445 -2.45 26.89 15.85
CA GLY A 445 -1.26 27.71 15.91
C GLY A 445 -0.60 27.66 17.27
N ILE A 446 0.71 27.44 17.29
CA ILE A 446 1.54 27.44 18.50
C ILE A 446 2.62 28.51 18.32
N ALA A 447 2.70 29.46 19.26
CA ALA A 447 3.77 30.45 19.31
C ALA A 447 4.79 30.05 20.38
N PHE A 448 6.01 29.77 19.95
CA PHE A 448 7.16 29.48 20.79
C PHE A 448 8.04 30.71 20.92
N LYS A 449 8.39 31.06 22.15
CA LYS A 449 9.45 32.04 22.40
C LYS A 449 10.77 31.47 21.91
N ALA A 450 11.43 32.21 21.04
CA ALA A 450 12.70 31.82 20.46
C ALA A 450 13.85 32.72 20.92
N THR A 451 15.04 32.15 20.98
CA THR A 451 16.29 32.90 21.19
C THR A 451 17.27 32.63 20.06
N ASP A 452 18.34 33.40 19.98
CA ASP A 452 19.55 32.98 19.27
C ASP A 452 20.26 31.84 20.04
N LEU A 453 21.41 31.39 19.51
CA LEU A 453 22.25 30.37 20.14
C LEU A 453 23.01 30.87 21.41
N ASN A 454 22.81 32.12 21.84
CA ASN A 454 23.32 32.68 23.10
C ASN A 454 22.23 32.98 24.14
N GLY A 455 20.96 32.79 23.81
CA GLY A 455 19.83 33.10 24.68
C GLY A 455 19.28 34.52 24.54
N THR A 456 19.73 35.30 23.55
CA THR A 456 19.14 36.59 23.21
C THR A 456 17.78 36.38 22.56
N LYS A 457 16.75 37.10 22.99
CA LYS A 457 15.42 36.97 22.39
C LYS A 457 15.43 37.38 20.92
N ILE A 458 14.76 36.58 20.09
CA ILE A 458 14.52 36.88 18.67
C ILE A 458 13.01 36.80 18.38
N THR A 459 12.63 36.90 17.11
CA THR A 459 11.23 36.75 16.70
C THR A 459 10.69 35.36 17.04
N ASP A 460 9.54 35.33 17.70
CA ASP A 460 8.85 34.10 18.06
C ASP A 460 8.59 33.21 16.82
N VAL A 461 8.73 31.90 17.04
CA VAL A 461 8.49 30.88 16.02
C VAL A 461 7.04 30.43 16.11
N HIS A 462 6.32 30.57 15.01
CA HIS A 462 4.90 30.23 14.91
C HIS A 462 4.74 28.95 14.08
N ILE A 463 4.25 27.89 14.70
CA ILE A 463 3.95 26.62 14.02
C ILE A 463 2.43 26.50 13.87
N GLN A 464 1.97 26.61 12.62
CA GLN A 464 0.58 26.38 12.25
C GLN A 464 0.51 25.60 10.93
N PHE A 465 -0.21 24.48 10.93
CA PHE A 465 -0.39 23.65 9.76
C PHE A 465 -1.78 23.02 9.73
N LYS A 466 -2.25 22.68 8.53
CA LYS A 466 -3.56 22.03 8.33
C LYS A 466 -3.44 20.54 8.03
N HIS A 467 -2.36 20.15 7.37
CA HIS A 467 -2.15 18.79 6.90
C HIS A 467 -0.79 18.29 7.33
N PHE A 468 -0.59 16.99 7.20
CA PHE A 468 0.70 16.34 7.40
C PHE A 468 1.10 15.63 6.10
N TYR A 469 2.40 15.61 5.82
CA TYR A 469 2.99 14.87 4.72
C TYR A 469 4.32 14.28 5.18
N PHE A 470 4.65 13.07 4.76
CA PHE A 470 5.99 12.50 4.97
C PHE A 470 6.61 12.27 3.60
N LEU A 471 7.86 12.70 3.42
CA LEU A 471 8.60 12.54 2.17
C LEU A 471 8.98 11.08 1.94
N GLU A 472 8.93 10.65 0.69
CA GLU A 472 9.51 9.38 0.28
C GLU A 472 11.01 9.50 0.01
N LYS A 473 11.72 8.37 0.06
CA LYS A 473 13.15 8.34 -0.26
C LYS A 473 13.37 8.81 -1.70
N GLY A 474 14.17 9.87 -1.85
CA GLY A 474 14.43 10.51 -3.15
C GLY A 474 13.55 11.72 -3.43
N GLU A 475 12.50 11.95 -2.65
CA GLU A 475 11.73 13.19 -2.68
C GLU A 475 12.42 14.26 -1.80
N LEU A 476 12.66 15.44 -2.37
CA LEU A 476 13.17 16.60 -1.65
C LEU A 476 12.06 17.58 -1.26
N ALA A 477 10.89 17.52 -1.90
CA ALA A 477 9.73 18.33 -1.59
C ALA A 477 8.45 17.71 -2.17
N PRO A 478 7.29 17.91 -1.52
CA PRO A 478 6.02 17.30 -1.93
C PRO A 478 5.21 18.10 -2.98
N GLY A 479 5.62 19.34 -3.30
CA GLY A 479 4.92 20.22 -4.24
C GLY A 479 4.03 21.28 -3.58
N SER A 480 3.72 22.35 -4.33
CA SER A 480 3.07 23.57 -3.84
C SER A 480 1.73 23.38 -3.13
N GLN A 481 0.99 22.34 -3.48
CA GLN A 481 -0.27 21.97 -2.84
C GLN A 481 -0.12 21.59 -1.35
N HIS A 482 1.12 21.31 -0.89
CA HIS A 482 1.43 20.98 0.49
C HIS A 482 1.99 22.16 1.30
N ALA A 483 1.98 23.40 0.78
CA ALA A 483 2.55 24.56 1.47
C ALA A 483 2.00 24.82 2.89
N GLN A 484 0.80 24.34 3.22
CA GLN A 484 0.19 24.42 4.56
C GLN A 484 0.32 23.11 5.37
N SER A 485 1.21 22.21 4.96
CA SER A 485 1.45 20.93 5.63
C SER A 485 2.70 21.00 6.51
N LEU A 486 2.66 20.32 7.65
CA LEU A 486 3.88 19.91 8.33
C LEU A 486 4.46 18.73 7.54
N ILE A 487 5.67 18.89 7.03
CA ILE A 487 6.34 17.91 6.21
C ILE A 487 7.41 17.24 7.06
N HIS A 488 7.41 15.91 7.13
CA HIS A 488 8.45 15.13 7.78
C HIS A 488 9.41 14.54 6.73
N GLY A 489 10.71 14.65 6.97
CA GLY A 489 11.74 14.04 6.13
C GLY A 489 11.83 12.54 6.34
N PHE A 490 12.22 11.76 5.31
CA PHE A 490 12.53 10.35 5.49
C PHE A 490 13.79 10.15 6.37
N VAL A 491 14.07 8.92 6.83
CA VAL A 491 15.29 8.64 7.62
C VAL A 491 16.55 9.01 6.84
N HIS A 492 17.41 9.83 7.45
CA HIS A 492 18.56 10.46 6.79
C HIS A 492 18.20 11.45 5.67
N TYR A 493 16.97 11.97 5.66
CA TYR A 493 16.66 13.18 4.91
C TYR A 493 17.68 14.24 5.31
N PRO A 494 18.24 14.98 4.34
CA PRO A 494 19.39 15.81 4.67
C PRO A 494 18.99 16.89 5.68
N ARG A 495 19.62 16.83 6.86
CA ARG A 495 19.70 17.83 7.95
C ARG A 495 18.44 18.17 8.72
N PHE A 496 17.28 18.18 8.09
CA PHE A 496 16.04 18.69 8.68
C PHE A 496 15.06 17.56 8.93
N ASP A 497 14.50 17.51 10.13
CA ASP A 497 13.50 16.50 10.49
C ASP A 497 12.11 16.94 10.00
N PHE A 498 11.82 18.25 10.08
CA PHE A 498 10.55 18.81 9.62
C PHE A 498 10.72 20.07 8.76
N MET A 499 9.77 20.27 7.84
CA MET A 499 9.59 21.52 7.10
C MET A 499 8.15 22.01 7.22
N LEU A 500 7.97 23.32 7.29
CA LEU A 500 6.65 23.97 7.31
C LEU A 500 6.70 25.26 6.52
N GLY A 501 6.08 25.26 5.34
CA GLY A 501 6.19 26.41 4.43
C GLY A 501 7.65 26.68 4.08
N ARG A 502 8.17 27.85 4.47
CA ARG A 502 9.57 28.29 4.29
C ARG A 502 10.44 28.13 5.55
N MET A 503 9.94 27.40 6.55
CA MET A 503 10.63 27.08 7.80
C MET A 503 11.21 25.67 7.74
N PHE A 504 12.49 25.53 8.09
CA PHE A 504 13.21 24.26 8.18
C PHE A 504 13.59 23.99 9.64
N ILE A 505 13.28 22.80 10.15
CA ILE A 505 13.34 22.48 11.57
C ILE A 505 14.27 21.29 11.79
N GLN A 506 15.27 21.49 12.67
CA GLN A 506 16.15 20.45 13.18
C GLN A 506 15.80 20.12 14.64
N LEU A 507 15.73 18.84 14.97
CA LEU A 507 15.45 18.29 16.29
C LEU A 507 16.68 17.59 16.85
N SER A 508 16.99 17.84 18.11
CA SER A 508 18.01 17.04 18.80
C SER A 508 17.95 17.12 20.32
N LEU A 509 18.42 16.08 20.99
CA LEU A 509 18.71 16.12 22.43
C LEU A 509 20.04 16.83 22.74
N SER A 510 20.93 16.89 21.75
CA SER A 510 22.27 17.45 21.88
C SER A 510 22.24 18.98 21.94
N ARG A 511 23.35 19.57 22.37
CA ARG A 511 23.59 20.99 22.14
C ARG A 511 23.85 21.20 20.64
N PHE A 512 23.53 22.39 20.15
CA PHE A 512 23.69 22.73 18.73
C PHE A 512 25.14 22.49 18.23
N ASP A 513 26.15 22.84 19.04
CA ASP A 513 27.56 22.63 18.70
C ASP A 513 27.96 21.17 18.45
N LYS A 514 27.28 20.24 19.13
CA LYS A 514 27.50 18.79 18.97
C LYS A 514 26.62 18.18 17.88
N HIS A 515 25.42 18.73 17.68
CA HIS A 515 24.50 18.22 16.67
C HIS A 515 24.86 18.70 15.26
N ASN A 516 25.27 19.96 15.12
CA ASN A 516 25.62 20.58 13.85
C ASN A 516 27.03 20.16 13.38
N THR A 517 27.23 18.86 13.24
CA THR A 517 28.43 18.21 12.69
C THR A 517 28.02 17.23 11.60
N ASP A 518 28.99 16.80 10.79
CA ASP A 518 28.81 15.75 9.77
C ASP A 518 27.60 16.02 8.85
N SER A 519 26.64 15.10 8.80
CA SER A 519 25.46 15.18 7.93
C SER A 519 24.42 16.22 8.38
N ALA A 520 24.43 16.65 9.64
CA ALA A 520 23.46 17.61 10.19
C ALA A 520 23.95 19.07 10.11
N MET A 521 25.18 19.31 9.65
CA MET A 521 25.78 20.65 9.56
C MET A 521 25.05 21.55 8.57
N ILE A 522 24.38 22.62 9.05
CA ILE A 522 23.56 23.54 8.24
C ILE A 522 24.25 24.05 6.98
N ASP A 523 25.57 24.32 6.99
CA ASP A 523 26.32 24.87 5.86
C ASP A 523 26.12 24.07 4.57
N LEU A 524 26.10 22.74 4.69
CA LEU A 524 25.96 21.88 3.51
C LEU A 524 24.50 21.88 2.97
N ALA A 525 23.52 22.54 3.62
CA ALA A 525 22.17 22.77 3.09
C ALA A 525 22.17 23.86 2.01
N PHE A 526 23.20 24.72 2.03
CA PHE A 526 23.44 25.82 1.10
C PHE A 526 24.47 25.44 0.01
N ALA A 527 25.08 24.26 0.12
CA ALA A 527 25.96 23.72 -0.91
C ALA A 527 25.16 23.04 -2.02
N PRO A 528 25.67 23.00 -3.27
CA PRO A 528 25.03 22.26 -4.36
C PRO A 528 24.69 20.83 -3.95
N TYR A 529 23.43 20.44 -4.15
CA TYR A 529 22.94 19.16 -3.65
C TYR A 529 23.32 17.99 -4.56
N TYR A 530 23.28 18.21 -5.88
CA TYR A 530 23.73 17.25 -6.89
C TYR A 530 24.96 17.77 -7.63
N ALA A 531 25.84 16.89 -8.06
CA ALA A 531 27.05 17.28 -8.79
C ALA A 531 26.76 18.07 -10.10
N ASN A 532 25.59 17.81 -10.72
CA ASN A 532 25.18 18.41 -11.98
C ASN A 532 24.07 19.45 -11.84
N ASP A 533 23.63 19.76 -10.62
CA ASP A 533 22.64 20.79 -10.34
C ASP A 533 23.27 21.82 -9.40
N PRO A 534 23.47 23.08 -9.85
CA PRO A 534 24.08 24.10 -9.00
C PRO A 534 23.19 24.45 -7.80
N ARG A 535 21.91 24.02 -7.80
CA ARG A 535 20.98 24.32 -6.74
C ARG A 535 21.30 23.55 -5.46
N ASN A 536 21.14 24.23 -4.34
CA ASN A 536 21.21 23.59 -3.04
C ASN A 536 19.85 23.00 -2.61
N GLN A 537 19.85 22.27 -1.49
CA GLN A 537 18.65 21.58 -1.01
C GLN A 537 17.49 22.54 -0.72
N ILE A 538 17.79 23.70 -0.14
CA ILE A 538 16.79 24.72 0.21
C ILE A 538 16.15 25.27 -1.07
N GLU A 539 16.95 25.60 -2.08
CA GLU A 539 16.48 26.08 -3.37
C GLU A 539 15.59 25.06 -4.07
N ILE A 540 16.00 23.78 -4.12
CA ILE A 540 15.20 22.71 -4.72
C ILE A 540 13.85 22.59 -4.02
N TYR A 541 13.83 22.61 -2.69
CA TYR A 541 12.60 22.55 -1.91
C TYR A 541 11.71 23.76 -2.20
N LEU A 542 12.26 24.98 -2.11
CA LEU A 542 11.49 26.22 -2.28
C LEU A 542 10.96 26.37 -3.71
N ASP A 543 11.75 26.00 -4.72
CA ASP A 543 11.31 26.00 -6.12
C ASP A 543 10.13 25.06 -6.35
N THR A 544 10.19 23.87 -5.74
CA THR A 544 9.12 22.86 -5.84
C THR A 544 7.84 23.31 -5.13
N MET A 545 7.98 24.02 -4.01
CA MET A 545 6.86 24.45 -3.16
C MET A 545 6.24 25.79 -3.58
N PHE A 546 7.03 26.70 -4.11
CA PHE A 546 6.64 28.11 -4.29
C PHE A 546 6.96 28.65 -5.71
N GLY A 547 7.36 27.78 -6.63
CA GLY A 547 7.72 28.14 -8.00
C GLY A 547 9.19 28.54 -8.14
N PRO A 548 9.72 28.57 -9.37
CA PRO A 548 11.15 28.69 -9.61
C PRO A 548 11.73 30.06 -9.22
N GLY A 549 13.06 30.12 -9.21
CA GLY A 549 13.83 31.36 -9.10
C GLY A 549 14.34 31.65 -7.69
N HIS A 550 14.31 30.66 -6.79
CA HIS A 550 14.90 30.81 -5.47
C HIS A 550 16.43 30.72 -5.53
N LYS A 551 17.08 31.56 -4.73
CA LYS A 551 18.51 31.46 -4.40
C LYS A 551 18.67 31.51 -2.89
N ALA A 552 19.46 30.61 -2.33
CA ALA A 552 19.76 30.54 -0.92
C ALA A 552 21.27 30.54 -0.73
N GLU A 553 21.79 31.53 -0.02
CA GLU A 553 23.21 31.69 0.26
C GLU A 553 23.43 31.83 1.76
N PHE A 554 24.58 31.31 2.23
CA PHE A 554 25.00 31.43 3.61
C PHE A 554 26.29 32.24 3.68
N THR A 555 26.16 33.49 4.12
CA THR A 555 27.25 34.48 4.04
C THR A 555 27.39 35.21 5.37
N GLN A 556 28.61 35.21 5.93
CA GLN A 556 28.94 35.93 7.18
C GLN A 556 27.99 35.60 8.36
N GLY A 557 27.50 34.37 8.40
CA GLY A 557 26.59 33.88 9.44
C GLY A 557 25.11 34.22 9.26
N HIS A 558 24.75 34.82 8.12
CA HIS A 558 23.38 35.12 7.75
C HIS A 558 22.85 34.21 6.64
N PHE A 559 21.57 33.87 6.72
CA PHE A 559 20.85 33.12 5.68
C PHE A 559 20.16 34.10 4.73
N ILE A 560 20.67 34.21 3.51
CA ILE A 560 20.13 35.12 2.50
C ILE A 560 19.34 34.29 1.50
N VAL A 561 18.01 34.41 1.55
CA VAL A 561 17.13 33.73 0.60
C VAL A 561 16.35 34.75 -0.21
N THR A 562 16.41 34.62 -1.54
CA THR A 562 15.70 35.47 -2.48
C THR A 562 14.89 34.65 -3.47
N GLN A 563 13.80 35.21 -3.99
CA GLN A 563 13.06 34.69 -5.13
C GLN A 563 13.06 35.74 -6.23
N ASN A 564 13.64 35.43 -7.39
CA ASN A 564 13.83 36.38 -8.50
C ASN A 564 14.52 37.69 -8.04
N GLY A 565 15.49 37.59 -7.13
CA GLY A 565 16.23 38.73 -6.58
C GLY A 565 15.52 39.49 -5.45
N HIS A 566 14.26 39.17 -5.13
CA HIS A 566 13.54 39.77 -4.01
C HIS A 566 13.72 38.95 -2.73
N PRO A 567 13.97 39.58 -1.56
CA PRO A 567 14.10 38.86 -0.29
C PRO A 567 12.88 38.01 0.04
N VAL A 568 13.13 36.85 0.66
CA VAL A 568 12.11 35.94 1.21
C VAL A 568 12.07 36.13 2.74
N PRO A 569 11.28 37.08 3.26
CA PRO A 569 11.41 37.56 4.64
C PRO A 569 10.92 36.56 5.70
N ASP A 570 10.19 35.52 5.29
CA ASP A 570 9.64 34.48 6.16
C ASP A 570 10.46 33.18 6.16
N PHE A 571 11.60 33.14 5.45
CA PHE A 571 12.55 32.03 5.51
C PHE A 571 13.19 31.93 6.90
N ARG A 572 13.22 30.73 7.49
CA ARG A 572 13.82 30.49 8.81
C ARG A 572 14.39 29.08 8.94
N ILE A 573 15.50 28.96 9.67
CA ILE A 573 16.00 27.68 10.20
C ILE A 573 15.81 27.67 11.71
N VAL A 574 15.17 26.63 12.22
CA VAL A 574 14.81 26.46 13.62
C VAL A 574 15.51 25.24 14.19
N TYR A 575 16.20 25.40 15.32
CA TYR A 575 16.75 24.29 16.10
C TYR A 575 15.95 24.12 17.40
N ILE A 576 15.33 22.95 17.54
CA ILE A 576 14.51 22.60 18.71
C ILE A 576 15.27 21.57 19.54
N ARG A 577 15.58 21.95 20.78
CA ARG A 577 16.34 21.08 21.69
C ARG A 577 15.43 20.35 22.68
N GLY A 578 15.51 19.02 22.67
CA GLY A 578 14.72 18.12 23.53
C GLY A 578 15.26 17.88 24.94
N LYS A 579 16.30 18.62 25.35
CA LYS A 579 16.94 18.47 26.66
C LYS A 579 17.13 19.82 27.36
N PRO A 580 16.90 19.91 28.68
CA PRO A 580 17.14 21.13 29.45
C PRO A 580 18.55 21.71 29.27
N GLY A 581 18.63 23.03 29.44
CA GLY A 581 19.87 23.78 29.43
C GLY A 581 19.79 25.03 28.55
N ILE A 582 20.52 26.06 28.96
CA ILE A 582 20.56 27.36 28.30
C ILE A 582 21.50 27.29 27.09
N PRO A 583 21.13 27.85 25.93
CA PRO A 583 22.05 28.03 24.82
C PRO A 583 23.11 29.07 25.23
N ARG A 584 24.38 28.65 25.34
CA ARG A 584 25.49 29.56 25.70
C ARG A 584 26.65 29.41 24.73
N HIS A 585 26.37 29.60 23.44
CA HIS A 585 27.35 29.39 22.38
C HIS A 585 27.78 30.70 21.72
N HIS A 586 28.44 31.57 22.49
CA HIS A 586 28.95 32.88 22.07
C HIS A 586 29.72 32.86 20.72
N GLY A 587 30.51 31.80 20.48
CA GLY A 587 31.26 31.64 19.22
C GLY A 587 30.43 31.18 18.04
N LEU A 588 29.35 30.42 18.27
CA LEU A 588 28.49 29.90 17.20
C LEU A 588 27.45 30.92 16.75
N VAL A 589 27.06 31.85 17.61
CA VAL A 589 26.15 32.95 17.23
C VAL A 589 26.77 33.80 16.13
N LYS A 590 28.10 34.00 16.14
CA LYS A 590 28.81 34.69 15.05
C LYS A 590 28.78 33.93 13.73
N ARG A 591 28.72 32.59 13.79
CA ARG A 591 28.70 31.73 12.61
C ARG A 591 27.28 31.45 12.13
N TYR A 592 26.28 31.43 13.00
CA TYR A 592 24.89 31.08 12.67
C TYR A 592 23.95 32.07 13.38
N SER A 593 24.02 33.33 12.99
CA SER A 593 23.31 34.45 13.62
C SER A 593 21.79 34.30 13.52
N ASP A 594 21.32 33.69 12.43
CA ASP A 594 19.90 33.64 12.07
C ASP A 594 19.20 32.34 12.51
N VAL A 595 19.90 31.43 13.20
CA VAL A 595 19.28 30.20 13.72
C VAL A 595 18.37 30.52 14.89
N ALA A 596 17.10 30.16 14.74
CA ALA A 596 16.12 30.29 15.82
C ALA A 596 16.17 29.09 16.76
N PHE A 597 16.49 29.34 18.03
CA PHE A 597 16.57 28.33 19.07
C PHE A 597 15.29 28.25 19.89
N ILE A 598 14.70 27.05 19.98
CA ILE A 598 13.60 26.76 20.91
C ILE A 598 14.14 25.81 21.99
N ASN A 599 14.08 26.29 23.24
CA ASN A 599 14.56 25.53 24.40
C ASN A 599 13.51 24.54 24.92
N TYR A 600 13.97 23.53 25.65
CA TYR A 600 13.09 22.49 26.19
C TYR A 600 12.03 23.02 27.17
N GLU A 601 12.33 24.03 27.98
CA GLU A 601 11.37 24.57 28.94
C GLU A 601 10.20 25.27 28.24
N GLU A 602 10.44 25.90 27.10
CA GLU A 602 9.39 26.49 26.28
C GLU A 602 8.51 25.39 25.66
N ILE A 603 9.12 24.33 25.11
CA ILE A 603 8.39 23.16 24.59
C ILE A 603 7.53 22.52 25.69
N LYS A 604 8.15 22.25 26.84
CA LYS A 604 7.51 21.70 28.03
C LYS A 604 6.32 22.54 28.47
N THR A 605 6.50 23.85 28.57
CA THR A 605 5.42 24.77 28.97
C THR A 605 4.28 24.79 27.96
N LYS A 606 4.59 24.91 26.67
CA LYS A 606 3.60 25.12 25.61
C LYS A 606 2.86 23.85 25.19
N LEU A 607 3.55 22.72 25.18
CA LEU A 607 3.04 21.45 24.64
C LEU A 607 2.66 20.44 25.73
N PHE A 608 3.29 20.53 26.90
CA PHE A 608 3.10 19.56 27.99
C PHE A 608 2.52 20.19 29.25
N GLY A 609 2.36 21.52 29.30
CA GLY A 609 1.95 22.24 30.51
C GLY A 609 0.66 21.71 31.14
N ASP A 610 -0.36 21.37 30.35
CA ASP A 610 -1.61 20.82 30.87
C ASP A 610 -1.51 19.35 31.30
N PHE A 611 -0.56 18.60 30.77
CA PHE A 611 -0.29 17.21 31.16
C PHE A 611 0.57 17.12 32.43
N LEU A 612 1.34 18.17 32.73
CA LEU A 612 2.30 18.20 33.85
C LEU A 612 1.74 18.86 35.11
N LYS A 613 0.59 19.54 35.02
CA LYS A 613 -0.23 19.99 36.15
C LYS A 613 -0.97 18.80 36.75
#